data_AF-A0A1Q7JSQ5-F1
#
_entry.id   AF-A0A1Q7JSQ5-F1
#
_cell.length_a   1.000
_cell.length_b   1.000
_cell.length_c   1.000
_cell.angle_alpha   90.00
_cell.angle_beta   90.00
_cell.angle_gamma   90.00
#
_symmetry.space_group_name_H-M   'P 1'
#
loop_
_entity.id
_entity.type
_entity.pdbx_description
1 polymer ?
#
loop_
_entity_poly.entity_id
_entity_poly.type
_entity_poly.pdbx_seq_one_letter_code
_entity_poly.pdbx_strand_id
1 'polypeptide(L)'
;MLPALACKSEAKKLEEIRTCSAITMDAQGAANCLVLQYRWKKNQALAAAQRFQHEQDSTAQAGADASWRADAARHAKEIKECEADPSGDVTRCLLGYGWAEPRAQATSDSLWRGNASKHRQEIQTCARRKDMQAGACLQLYYKWSPDRALALDDSIRRAQMRR
;
A
#
# COMPACT_ATOMS: atom_id res chain seq x y z
N MET A 1 -32.99 -38.71 -32.75
CA MET A 1 -33.16 -37.83 -31.57
C MET A 1 -31.85 -37.81 -30.81
N LEU A 2 -31.08 -36.72 -30.93
CA LEU A 2 -29.83 -36.54 -30.17
C LEU A 2 -30.18 -35.92 -28.80
N PRO A 3 -29.69 -36.47 -27.67
CA PRO A 3 -29.97 -35.91 -26.36
C PRO A 3 -29.20 -34.60 -26.20
N ALA A 4 -29.93 -33.50 -26.00
CA ALA A 4 -29.34 -32.24 -25.59
C ALA A 4 -28.71 -32.43 -24.21
N LEU A 5 -27.38 -32.48 -24.15
CA LEU A 5 -26.63 -32.33 -22.92
C LEU A 5 -27.10 -31.01 -22.28
N ALA A 6 -27.84 -31.12 -21.18
CA ALA A 6 -28.35 -29.99 -20.41
C ALA A 6 -27.17 -29.24 -19.76
N CYS A 7 -26.44 -28.47 -20.55
CA CYS A 7 -25.46 -27.51 -20.08
C CYS A 7 -26.24 -26.43 -19.32
N LYS A 8 -26.09 -26.44 -18.00
CA LYS A 8 -26.57 -25.39 -17.10
C LYS A 8 -26.14 -24.02 -17.64
N SER A 9 -27.09 -23.10 -17.79
CA SER A 9 -26.81 -21.75 -18.31
C SER A 9 -25.84 -21.00 -17.41
N GLU A 10 -25.04 -20.10 -17.99
CA GLU A 10 -24.07 -19.31 -17.23
C GLU A 10 -24.73 -18.45 -16.15
N ALA A 11 -25.91 -17.90 -16.44
CA ALA A 11 -26.70 -17.14 -15.46
C ALA A 11 -27.04 -17.97 -14.21
N LYS A 12 -27.45 -19.24 -14.40
CA LYS A 12 -27.79 -20.13 -13.28
C LYS A 12 -26.55 -20.54 -12.49
N LYS A 13 -25.40 -20.72 -13.17
CA LYS A 13 -24.13 -20.98 -12.50
C LYS A 13 -23.70 -19.79 -11.64
N LEU A 14 -23.82 -18.57 -12.17
CA LEU A 14 -23.47 -17.35 -11.45
C LEU A 14 -24.33 -17.14 -10.21
N GLU A 15 -25.62 -17.43 -10.30
CA GLU A 15 -26.53 -17.33 -9.15
C GLU A 15 -26.11 -18.26 -8.01
N GLU A 16 -25.76 -19.51 -8.33
CA GLU A 16 -25.30 -20.48 -7.33
C GLU A 16 -23.98 -20.07 -6.68
N ILE A 17 -23.04 -19.53 -7.48
CA ILE A 17 -21.79 -18.98 -6.98
C ILE A 17 -22.07 -17.81 -6.02
N ARG A 18 -22.98 -16.90 -6.38
CA ARG A 18 -23.37 -15.77 -5.52
C ARG A 18 -23.99 -16.24 -4.22
N THR A 19 -24.93 -17.19 -4.27
CA THR A 19 -25.58 -17.73 -3.06
C THR A 19 -24.55 -18.36 -2.13
N CYS A 20 -23.68 -19.22 -2.65
CA CYS A 20 -22.65 -19.87 -1.85
C CYS A 20 -21.58 -18.89 -1.33
N SER A 21 -21.22 -17.87 -2.11
CA SER A 21 -20.23 -16.87 -1.69
C SER A 21 -20.79 -15.86 -0.69
N ALA A 22 -22.11 -15.64 -0.65
CA ALA A 22 -22.75 -14.75 0.32
C ALA A 22 -22.75 -15.31 1.76
N ILE A 23 -22.66 -16.63 1.92
CA ILE A 23 -22.74 -17.32 3.22
C ILE A 23 -21.39 -17.78 3.76
N THR A 24 -20.32 -17.66 2.98
CA THR A 24 -18.96 -18.10 3.36
C THR A 24 -17.95 -16.98 3.20
N MET A 25 -16.97 -16.91 4.08
CA MET A 25 -15.95 -15.84 4.07
C MET A 25 -14.84 -16.03 3.04
N ASP A 26 -14.67 -17.22 2.47
CA ASP A 26 -13.59 -17.52 1.52
C ASP A 26 -14.05 -18.41 0.35
N ALA A 27 -13.27 -18.41 -0.74
CA ALA A 27 -13.55 -19.23 -1.93
C ALA A 27 -13.56 -20.73 -1.65
N GLN A 28 -12.89 -21.21 -0.60
CA GLN A 28 -12.85 -22.64 -0.26
C GLN A 28 -14.20 -23.09 0.32
N GLY A 29 -14.77 -22.29 1.21
CA GLY A 29 -16.11 -22.45 1.76
C GLY A 29 -17.17 -22.37 0.66
N ALA A 30 -17.08 -21.37 -0.22
CA ALA A 30 -17.99 -21.22 -1.35
C ALA A 30 -17.91 -22.44 -2.29
N ALA A 31 -16.70 -22.94 -2.57
CA ALA A 31 -16.50 -24.13 -3.39
C ALA A 31 -17.12 -25.40 -2.75
N ASN A 32 -16.96 -25.57 -1.43
CA ASN A 32 -17.57 -26.69 -0.72
C ASN A 32 -19.10 -26.61 -0.76
N CYS A 33 -19.67 -25.42 -0.58
CA CYS A 33 -21.11 -25.19 -0.76
C CYS A 33 -21.58 -25.58 -2.18
N LEU A 34 -20.85 -25.16 -3.22
CA LEU A 34 -21.17 -25.50 -4.62
C LEU A 34 -21.12 -27.01 -4.90
N VAL A 35 -20.17 -27.73 -4.29
CA VAL A 35 -20.05 -29.19 -4.42
C VAL A 35 -21.21 -29.88 -3.70
N LEU A 36 -21.49 -29.51 -2.44
CA LEU A 36 -22.48 -30.18 -1.60
C LEU A 36 -23.92 -29.88 -2.02
N GLN A 37 -24.22 -28.61 -2.32
CA GLN A 37 -25.59 -28.15 -2.53
C GLN A 37 -26.00 -28.21 -4.02
N TYR A 38 -25.06 -27.91 -4.93
CA TYR A 38 -25.35 -27.77 -6.36
C TYR A 38 -24.67 -28.83 -7.23
N ARG A 39 -23.99 -29.81 -6.62
CA ARG A 39 -23.32 -30.96 -7.26
C ARG A 39 -22.27 -30.54 -8.31
N TRP A 40 -21.58 -29.43 -8.07
CA TRP A 40 -20.48 -29.01 -8.93
C TRP A 40 -19.30 -29.98 -8.83
N LYS A 41 -18.52 -30.11 -9.91
CA LYS A 41 -17.23 -30.80 -9.85
C LYS A 41 -16.28 -29.96 -9.00
N LYS A 42 -15.55 -30.59 -8.08
CA LYS A 42 -14.65 -29.92 -7.11
C LYS A 42 -13.73 -28.86 -7.74
N ASN A 43 -13.02 -29.21 -8.82
CA ASN A 43 -12.10 -28.28 -9.48
C ASN A 43 -12.84 -27.11 -10.17
N GLN A 44 -14.04 -27.36 -10.70
CA GLN A 44 -14.86 -26.31 -11.32
C GLN A 44 -15.45 -25.36 -10.27
N ALA A 45 -15.89 -25.90 -9.13
CA ALA A 45 -16.39 -25.13 -8.00
C ALA A 45 -15.30 -24.20 -7.43
N LEU A 46 -14.10 -24.73 -7.20
CA LEU A 46 -12.98 -23.95 -6.69
C LEU A 46 -12.56 -22.84 -7.65
N ALA A 47 -12.38 -23.16 -8.94
CA ALA A 47 -12.01 -22.16 -9.93
C ALA A 47 -13.07 -21.05 -10.06
N ALA A 48 -14.35 -21.42 -10.02
CA ALA A 48 -15.46 -20.46 -10.09
C ALA A 48 -15.53 -19.56 -8.85
N ALA A 49 -15.41 -20.15 -7.65
CA ALA A 49 -15.41 -19.41 -6.39
C ALA A 49 -14.21 -18.45 -6.29
N GLN A 50 -13.02 -18.89 -6.70
CA GLN A 50 -11.82 -18.05 -6.72
C GLN A 50 -11.95 -16.87 -7.68
N ARG A 51 -12.47 -17.12 -8.90
CA ARG A 51 -12.73 -16.03 -9.87
C ARG A 51 -13.71 -15.01 -9.32
N PHE A 52 -14.81 -15.49 -8.74
CA PHE A 52 -15.83 -14.60 -8.19
C PHE A 52 -15.34 -13.82 -6.97
N GLN A 53 -14.55 -14.44 -6.09
CA GLN A 53 -13.89 -13.73 -4.99
C GLN A 53 -12.96 -12.65 -5.52
N HIS A 54 -12.12 -12.99 -6.52
CA HIS A 54 -11.23 -12.02 -7.14
C HIS A 54 -11.97 -10.85 -7.80
N GLU A 55 -13.09 -11.09 -8.46
CA GLU A 55 -13.94 -10.04 -9.04
C GLU A 55 -14.53 -9.11 -7.97
N GLN A 56 -14.98 -9.66 -6.85
CA GLN A 56 -15.46 -8.88 -5.71
C GLN A 56 -14.34 -8.03 -5.10
N ASP A 57 -13.19 -8.65 -4.82
CA ASP A 57 -12.01 -7.97 -4.27
C ASP A 57 -11.54 -6.85 -5.21
N SER A 58 -11.51 -7.11 -6.52
CA SER A 58 -11.15 -6.11 -7.52
C SER A 58 -12.15 -4.95 -7.57
N THR A 59 -13.45 -5.23 -7.44
CA THR A 59 -14.49 -4.19 -7.44
C THR A 59 -14.40 -3.34 -6.16
N ALA A 60 -14.22 -3.97 -5.01
CA ALA A 60 -14.02 -3.30 -3.74
C ALA A 60 -12.77 -2.41 -3.77
N GLN A 61 -11.65 -2.92 -4.31
CA GLN A 61 -10.42 -2.16 -4.49
C GLN A 61 -10.62 -0.98 -5.44
N ALA A 62 -11.32 -1.17 -6.56
CA ALA A 62 -11.61 -0.08 -7.49
C ALA A 62 -12.45 1.02 -6.82
N GLY A 63 -13.42 0.65 -5.98
CA GLY A 63 -14.20 1.59 -5.18
C GLY A 63 -13.34 2.37 -4.17
N ALA A 64 -12.48 1.66 -3.42
CA ALA A 64 -11.56 2.27 -2.47
C ALA A 64 -10.55 3.22 -3.14
N ASP A 65 -10.06 2.85 -4.32
CA ASP A 65 -9.17 3.70 -5.11
C ASP A 65 -9.90 4.93 -5.67
N ALA A 66 -11.16 4.77 -6.09
CA ALA A 66 -11.97 5.87 -6.60
C ALA A 66 -12.27 6.91 -5.52
N SER A 67 -12.67 6.47 -4.32
CA SER A 67 -12.90 7.38 -3.19
C SER A 67 -11.61 8.09 -2.78
N TRP A 68 -10.49 7.36 -2.72
CA TRP A 68 -9.18 7.95 -2.48
C TRP A 68 -8.81 9.02 -3.52
N ARG A 69 -9.04 8.77 -4.80
CA ARG A 69 -8.76 9.75 -5.87
C ARG A 69 -9.72 10.94 -5.83
N ALA A 70 -10.98 10.74 -5.45
CA ALA A 70 -11.95 11.83 -5.29
C ALA A 70 -11.48 12.84 -4.23
N ASP A 71 -10.78 12.36 -3.21
CA ASP A 71 -10.23 13.15 -2.13
C ASP A 71 -8.83 13.72 -2.40
N ALA A 72 -8.31 13.60 -3.64
CA ALA A 72 -6.94 14.00 -3.99
C ALA A 72 -6.62 15.46 -3.63
N ALA A 73 -7.58 16.38 -3.78
CA ALA A 73 -7.39 17.78 -3.41
C ALA A 73 -7.22 17.97 -1.90
N ARG A 74 -7.91 17.18 -1.08
CA ARG A 74 -7.74 17.16 0.38
C ARG A 74 -6.36 16.59 0.72
N HIS A 75 -6.01 15.45 0.14
CA HIS A 75 -4.71 14.80 0.34
C HIS A 75 -3.54 15.70 -0.02
N ALA A 76 -3.65 16.48 -1.10
CA ALA A 76 -2.62 17.44 -1.48
C ALA A 76 -2.43 18.57 -0.46
N LYS A 77 -3.49 18.97 0.26
CA LYS A 77 -3.38 19.95 1.36
C LYS A 77 -2.74 19.32 2.59
N GLU A 78 -3.20 18.14 2.99
CA GLU A 78 -2.64 17.37 4.12
C GLU A 78 -1.13 17.16 3.94
N ILE A 79 -0.70 16.78 2.72
CA ILE A 79 0.72 16.64 2.38
C ILE A 79 1.49 17.96 2.56
N LYS A 80 0.97 19.08 2.06
CA LYS A 80 1.64 20.38 2.17
C LYS A 80 1.74 20.85 3.62
N GLU A 81 0.70 20.63 4.40
CA GLU A 81 0.68 20.94 5.83
C GLU A 81 1.73 20.11 6.57
N CYS A 82 1.79 18.80 6.29
CA CYS A 82 2.77 17.91 6.90
C CYS A 82 4.22 18.17 6.45
N GLU A 83 4.45 18.64 5.23
CA GLU A 83 5.78 19.06 4.77
C GLU A 83 6.24 20.36 5.46
N ALA A 84 5.30 21.24 5.80
CA ALA A 84 5.58 22.47 6.54
C ALA A 84 5.72 22.27 8.06
N ASP A 85 5.35 21.10 8.58
CA ASP A 85 5.34 20.81 10.01
C ASP A 85 6.74 20.97 10.64
N PRO A 86 6.87 21.66 11.79
CA PRO A 86 8.16 21.89 12.42
C PRO A 86 8.93 20.63 12.83
N SER A 87 8.24 19.51 13.08
CA SER A 87 8.86 18.26 13.50
C SER A 87 9.66 17.57 12.39
N GLY A 88 9.35 17.85 11.12
CA GLY A 88 9.95 17.17 9.97
C GLY A 88 9.50 15.72 9.77
N ASP A 89 8.56 15.22 10.59
CA ASP A 89 8.04 13.85 10.51
C ASP A 89 6.71 13.81 9.73
N VAL A 90 6.84 13.81 8.40
CA VAL A 90 5.70 13.74 7.47
C VAL A 90 4.87 12.48 7.70
N THR A 91 5.51 11.34 8.01
CA THR A 91 4.79 10.07 8.21
C THR A 91 3.86 10.19 9.41
N ARG A 92 4.38 10.61 10.57
CA ARG A 92 3.59 10.79 11.79
C ARG A 92 2.49 11.83 11.60
N CYS A 93 2.76 12.92 10.89
CA CYS A 93 1.75 13.93 10.60
C CYS A 93 0.59 13.36 9.77
N LEU A 94 0.88 12.63 8.69
CA LEU A 94 -0.14 12.02 7.83
C LEU A 94 -0.96 10.94 8.55
N LEU A 95 -0.34 10.18 9.46
CA LEU A 95 -1.06 9.25 10.34
C LEU A 95 -2.11 9.98 11.21
N GLY A 96 -1.81 11.22 11.63
CA GLY A 96 -2.76 12.07 12.35
C GLY A 96 -4.01 12.44 11.54
N TYR A 97 -3.88 12.51 10.20
CA TYR A 97 -5.02 12.67 9.28
C TYR A 97 -5.74 11.35 8.95
N GLY A 98 -5.36 10.24 9.59
CA GLY A 98 -5.98 8.93 9.37
C GLY A 98 -5.49 8.22 8.10
N TRP A 99 -4.34 8.63 7.54
CA TRP A 99 -3.74 7.89 6.43
C TRP A 99 -3.33 6.48 6.88
N ALA A 100 -3.52 5.49 6.01
CA ALA A 100 -2.94 4.17 6.24
C ALA A 100 -1.40 4.26 6.26
N GLU A 101 -0.77 3.61 7.24
CA GLU A 101 0.68 3.68 7.47
C GLU A 101 1.53 3.41 6.22
N PRO A 102 1.29 2.35 5.42
CA PRO A 102 2.08 2.12 4.21
C PRO A 102 2.00 3.28 3.22
N ARG A 103 0.86 3.98 3.16
CA ARG A 103 0.65 5.11 2.26
C ARG A 103 1.29 6.38 2.78
N ALA A 104 1.20 6.64 4.09
CA ALA A 104 1.88 7.75 4.74
C ALA A 104 3.41 7.65 4.54
N GLN A 105 3.97 6.46 4.77
CA GLN A 105 5.40 6.20 4.58
C GLN A 105 5.82 6.35 3.11
N ALA A 106 5.07 5.75 2.17
CA ALA A 106 5.36 5.89 0.74
C ALA A 106 5.33 7.36 0.27
N THR A 107 4.43 8.16 0.84
CA THR A 107 4.32 9.60 0.53
C THR A 107 5.52 10.36 1.09
N SER A 108 5.88 10.13 2.36
CA SER A 108 7.08 10.69 3.00
C SER A 108 8.36 10.36 2.22
N ASP A 109 8.49 9.12 1.73
CA ASP A 109 9.63 8.70 0.92
C ASP A 109 9.64 9.30 -0.48
N SER A 110 8.46 9.50 -1.08
CA SER A 110 8.34 10.16 -2.38
C SER A 110 8.81 11.61 -2.30
N LEU A 111 8.31 12.36 -1.30
CA LEU A 111 8.73 13.74 -1.04
C LEU A 111 10.23 13.84 -0.79
N TRP A 112 10.75 12.90 0.00
CA TRP A 112 12.18 12.81 0.26
C TRP A 112 13.02 12.62 -1.00
N ARG A 113 12.62 11.69 -1.87
CA ARG A 113 13.31 11.45 -3.13
C ARG A 113 13.20 12.64 -4.08
N GLY A 114 12.05 13.33 -4.08
CA GLY A 114 11.84 14.56 -4.86
C GLY A 114 12.83 15.67 -4.52
N ASN A 115 13.25 15.76 -3.25
CA ASN A 115 14.17 16.77 -2.74
C ASN A 115 15.66 16.34 -2.73
N ALA A 116 16.03 15.29 -3.49
CA ALA A 116 17.38 14.70 -3.43
C ALA A 116 18.53 15.68 -3.74
N SER A 117 18.34 16.66 -4.62
CA SER A 117 19.37 17.67 -4.93
C SER A 117 19.67 18.57 -3.73
N LYS A 118 18.62 19.04 -3.05
CA LYS A 118 18.70 19.81 -1.81
C LYS A 118 19.40 18.99 -0.72
N HIS A 119 18.97 17.76 -0.50
CA HIS A 119 19.58 16.85 0.49
C HIS A 119 21.09 16.67 0.28
N ARG A 120 21.56 16.58 -0.97
CA ARG A 120 23.02 16.50 -1.25
C ARG A 120 23.76 17.75 -0.82
N GLN A 121 23.19 18.95 -1.02
CA GLN A 121 23.81 20.20 -0.60
C GLN A 121 23.88 20.31 0.92
N GLU A 122 22.82 19.88 1.61
CA GLU A 122 22.75 19.84 3.08
C GLU A 122 23.81 18.87 3.64
N ILE A 123 23.91 17.65 3.08
CA ILE A 123 24.95 16.68 3.45
C ILE A 123 26.34 17.28 3.25
N GLN A 124 26.62 17.90 2.10
CA GLN A 124 27.92 18.51 1.83
C GLN A 124 28.25 19.63 2.81
N THR A 125 27.26 20.41 3.21
CA THR A 125 27.41 21.49 4.19
C THR A 125 27.72 20.93 5.57
N CYS A 126 26.95 19.93 6.02
CA CYS A 126 27.14 19.29 7.32
C CYS A 126 28.41 18.44 7.39
N ALA A 127 28.81 17.76 6.31
CA ALA A 127 30.01 16.94 6.28
C ALA A 127 31.32 17.74 6.35
N ARG A 128 31.29 19.05 6.09
CA ARG A 128 32.44 19.94 6.26
C ARG A 128 32.66 20.40 7.70
N ARG A 129 31.64 20.26 8.56
CA ARG A 129 31.73 20.60 9.98
C ARG A 129 32.56 19.57 10.72
N LYS A 130 33.46 20.04 11.59
CA LYS A 130 34.34 19.20 12.41
C LYS A 130 33.89 19.08 13.87
N ASP A 131 32.96 19.93 14.26
CA ASP A 131 32.43 20.09 15.62
C ASP A 131 31.26 19.16 15.93
N MET A 132 30.66 18.52 14.94
CA MET A 132 29.51 17.62 15.13
C MET A 132 29.41 16.54 14.03
N GLN A 133 28.69 15.46 14.32
CA GLN A 133 28.35 14.43 13.33
C GLN A 133 27.41 14.99 12.26
N ALA A 134 27.54 14.48 11.03
CA ALA A 134 26.77 14.98 9.89
C ALA A 134 25.26 14.78 10.11
N GLY A 135 24.82 13.61 10.61
CA GLY A 135 23.42 13.35 10.93
C GLY A 135 22.87 14.29 12.01
N ALA A 136 23.64 14.59 13.06
CA ALA A 136 23.22 15.54 14.10
C ALA A 136 23.05 16.97 13.55
N CYS A 137 23.98 17.41 12.70
CA CYS A 137 23.86 18.69 11.98
C CYS A 137 22.59 18.73 11.13
N LEU A 138 22.28 17.64 10.42
CA LEU A 138 21.11 17.57 9.55
C LEU A 138 19.79 17.58 10.33
N GLN A 139 19.73 16.93 11.49
CA GLN A 139 18.56 17.02 12.38
C GLN A 139 18.36 18.45 12.89
N LEU A 140 19.44 19.09 13.36
CA LEU A 140 19.36 20.40 14.00
C LEU A 140 19.01 21.53 13.01
N TYR A 141 19.63 21.53 11.83
CA TYR A 141 19.52 22.66 10.88
C TYR A 141 18.59 22.40 9.70
N TYR A 142 18.36 21.14 9.35
CA TYR A 142 17.63 20.77 8.14
C TYR A 142 16.43 19.86 8.41
N LYS A 143 16.11 19.61 9.70
CA LYS A 143 14.93 18.83 10.14
C LYS A 143 14.88 17.43 9.53
N TRP A 144 16.03 16.83 9.28
CA TRP A 144 16.07 15.43 8.88
C TRP A 144 15.46 14.58 9.99
N SER A 145 14.65 13.57 9.64
CA SER A 145 14.16 12.63 10.64
C SER A 145 15.33 11.86 11.29
N PRO A 146 15.20 11.43 12.55
CA PRO A 146 16.23 10.65 13.22
C PRO A 146 16.69 9.44 12.41
N ASP A 147 15.77 8.68 11.82
CA ASP A 147 16.08 7.50 11.01
C ASP A 147 16.95 7.84 9.79
N ARG A 148 16.65 8.96 9.10
CA ARG A 148 17.39 9.38 7.91
C ARG A 148 18.78 9.89 8.26
N ALA A 149 18.89 10.59 9.38
CA ALA A 149 20.18 11.05 9.90
C ALA A 149 21.07 9.89 10.33
N LEU A 150 20.52 8.93 11.09
CA LEU A 150 21.23 7.71 11.51
C LEU A 150 21.68 6.88 10.31
N ALA A 151 20.81 6.70 9.32
CA ALA A 151 21.14 5.96 8.10
C ALA A 151 22.30 6.61 7.32
N LEU A 152 22.38 7.95 7.32
CA LEU A 152 23.50 8.67 6.71
C LEU A 152 24.80 8.43 7.49
N ASP A 153 24.80 8.62 8.81
CA ASP A 153 26.00 8.43 9.63
C ASP A 153 26.52 6.99 9.52
N ASP A 154 25.61 6.01 9.48
CA ASP A 154 25.93 4.61 9.20
C ASP A 154 26.51 4.38 7.80
N SER A 155 26.02 5.09 6.79
CA SER A 155 26.56 5.03 5.43
C SER A 155 27.98 5.59 5.38
N ILE A 156 28.23 6.75 6.00
CA ILE A 156 29.55 7.39 6.07
C ILE A 156 30.55 6.47 6.79
N ARG A 157 30.17 5.94 7.96
CA ARG A 157 31.01 5.01 8.75
C ARG A 157 31.37 3.77 7.95
N ARG A 158 30.40 3.16 7.25
CA ARG A 158 30.65 2.01 6.37
C ARG A 158 31.57 2.35 5.20
N ALA A 159 31.46 3.54 4.62
CA ALA A 159 32.36 3.98 3.56
C ALA A 159 33.80 4.20 4.06
N GLN A 160 33.97 4.69 5.29
CA GLN A 160 35.28 4.87 5.91
C GLN A 160 35.97 3.53 6.21
N MET A 161 35.23 2.53 6.70
CA MET A 161 35.79 1.19 6.97
C MET A 161 36.25 0.43 5.70
N ARG A 162 35.79 0.85 4.52
CA ARG A 162 36.15 0.23 3.23
C ARG A 162 37.34 0.90 2.54
N ARG A 163 37.84 2.01 3.09
CA ARG A 163 39.03 2.73 2.62
C ARG A 163 40.22 2.30 3.43
#